data_AF-A0A0P7YN98-F1
#
_entry.id   AF-A0A0P7YN98-F1
#
_cell.length_a   1.000
_cell.length_b   1.000
_cell.length_c   1.000
_cell.angle_alpha   90.00
_cell.angle_beta   90.00
_cell.angle_gamma   90.00
#
_symmetry.space_group_name_H-M   'P 1'
#
loop_
_entity.id
_entity.type
_entity.pdbx_description
1 polymer ?
#
loop_
_entity_poly.entity_id
_entity_poly.type
_entity_poly.pdbx_seq_one_letter_code
_entity_poly.pdbx_strand_id
1 'polypeptide(L)'
;MAETSLPVAAPVTGEPAGLPAAPPQASWRTLLPEPVAGFIAQPALARALPALAGVGALAAAGMLWMTLASGPDRLLYSSLTDGERAKVVETLEAGGIGYRIDNATGALSVAEDDLYRARMLVASDAGIAAPQGASEMLDAMPLGTSRTLEGERLRLARERELMLTIREIDGIESVRVHLATPERSVFVRENNPPSASVMLRLVGGRSLSQSQVEAIVNLVAASVPGMSADAVRVVDQNGRLLSSPREEALDGLVLQREFEAKLREQIDALLLPLLGDGNYSAQVQVALDQNEVTSARETYEKDGAVRNESERNATRSGAGPVGGVPGVPANTPPPDAQ
;
A
#
# COMPACT_ATOMS: atom_id res chain seq x y z
N MET A 1 67.85 58.14 -75.52
CA MET A 1 68.62 57.34 -74.56
C MET A 1 68.35 55.88 -74.91
N ALA A 2 69.27 55.29 -75.67
CA ALA A 2 69.99 54.04 -75.33
C ALA A 2 69.12 52.79 -75.58
N GLU A 3 69.23 52.16 -76.76
CA GLU A 3 70.18 51.09 -77.17
C GLU A 3 69.38 49.79 -77.29
N THR A 4 69.11 49.27 -78.49
CA THR A 4 69.98 48.39 -79.29
C THR A 4 70.45 47.15 -78.52
N SER A 5 69.83 46.00 -78.79
CA SER A 5 70.56 44.81 -79.28
C SER A 5 69.60 43.68 -79.68
N LEU A 6 69.68 43.39 -80.98
CA LEU A 6 69.39 42.12 -81.67
C LEU A 6 70.25 40.96 -81.07
N PRO A 7 69.94 39.65 -81.28
CA PRO A 7 69.71 39.14 -82.63
C PRO A 7 68.70 38.00 -82.85
N VAL A 8 68.28 37.97 -84.11
CA VAL A 8 67.64 36.89 -84.86
C VAL A 8 68.68 35.82 -85.21
N ALA A 9 68.32 34.54 -85.05
CA ALA A 9 68.89 33.41 -85.78
C ALA A 9 67.79 32.37 -86.06
N ALA A 10 67.83 31.78 -87.26
CA ALA A 10 66.76 31.09 -87.95
C ALA A 10 66.80 29.54 -87.79
N PRO A 11 66.06 28.75 -88.58
CA PRO A 11 65.10 27.76 -88.12
C PRO A 11 65.70 26.35 -87.99
N VAL A 12 65.32 25.61 -86.94
CA VAL A 12 65.66 24.18 -86.82
C VAL A 12 64.42 23.37 -87.17
N THR A 13 64.53 22.63 -88.27
CA THR A 13 63.59 21.60 -88.71
C THR A 13 63.71 20.40 -87.78
N GLY A 14 62.62 20.02 -87.12
CA GLY A 14 62.56 18.86 -86.24
C GLY A 14 61.13 18.37 -86.10
N GLU A 15 60.89 17.18 -86.64
CA GLU A 15 59.65 16.40 -86.71
C GLU A 15 58.93 16.24 -85.34
N PRO A 16 57.58 16.11 -85.30
CA PRO A 16 56.84 16.02 -84.04
C PRO A 16 56.97 14.63 -83.41
N ALA A 17 57.90 14.47 -82.47
CA ALA A 17 57.96 13.29 -81.61
C ALA A 17 56.83 13.38 -80.55
N GLY A 18 55.95 12.37 -80.57
CA GLY A 18 54.67 12.34 -79.88
C GLY A 18 54.71 12.56 -78.37
N LEU A 19 53.58 13.06 -77.86
CA LEU A 19 53.24 13.10 -76.44
C LEU A 19 53.43 11.71 -75.80
N PRO A 20 54.06 11.59 -74.62
CA PRO A 20 53.96 10.36 -73.85
C PRO A 20 52.49 10.12 -73.48
N ALA A 21 52.00 8.93 -73.79
CA ALA A 21 50.65 8.50 -73.46
C ALA A 21 50.35 8.69 -71.97
N ALA A 22 49.16 9.21 -71.67
CA ALA A 22 48.66 9.30 -70.30
C ALA A 22 48.67 7.91 -69.63
N PRO A 23 49.04 7.79 -68.34
CA PRO A 23 48.99 6.52 -67.65
C PRO A 23 47.55 5.98 -67.64
N PRO A 24 47.35 4.65 -67.75
CA PRO A 24 46.01 4.07 -67.76
C PRO A 24 45.29 4.44 -66.45
N GLN A 25 44.09 5.02 -66.56
CA GLN A 25 43.25 5.33 -65.42
C GLN A 25 43.00 4.04 -64.64
N ALA A 26 43.53 3.95 -63.42
CA ALA A 26 43.32 2.81 -62.54
C ALA A 26 41.83 2.67 -62.27
N SER A 27 41.20 1.67 -62.90
CA SER A 27 39.81 1.32 -62.65
C SER A 27 39.72 0.71 -61.26
N TRP A 28 38.79 1.17 -60.42
CA TRP A 28 38.55 0.63 -59.06
C TRP A 28 38.41 -0.90 -59.00
N ARG A 29 38.14 -1.54 -60.15
CA ARG A 29 38.14 -2.99 -60.36
C ARG A 29 39.48 -3.67 -60.07
N THR A 30 40.61 -2.97 -60.20
CA THR A 30 41.95 -3.52 -59.94
C THR A 30 42.36 -3.48 -58.47
N LEU A 31 41.52 -2.89 -57.60
CA LEU A 31 41.75 -2.82 -56.15
C LEU A 31 41.04 -3.95 -55.39
N LEU A 32 40.29 -4.81 -56.08
CA LEU A 32 39.57 -5.93 -55.49
C LEU A 32 40.41 -7.22 -55.57
N PRO A 33 40.42 -8.05 -54.51
CA PRO A 33 41.18 -9.30 -54.51
C PRO A 33 40.72 -10.25 -55.64
N GLU A 34 41.67 -10.93 -56.29
CA GLU A 34 41.53 -11.86 -57.44
C GLU A 34 40.26 -12.76 -57.44
N PRO A 35 39.84 -13.41 -56.35
CA PRO A 35 38.63 -14.25 -56.36
C PRO A 35 37.34 -13.46 -56.61
N VAL A 36 37.32 -12.16 -56.32
CA VAL A 36 36.15 -11.27 -56.50
C VAL A 36 36.11 -10.70 -57.91
N ALA A 37 37.27 -10.45 -58.53
CA ALA A 37 37.38 -9.93 -59.88
C ALA A 37 36.87 -10.94 -60.94
N GLY A 38 37.19 -12.24 -60.77
CA GLY A 38 36.73 -13.31 -61.66
C GLY A 38 35.23 -13.59 -61.59
N PHE A 39 34.60 -13.35 -60.44
CA PHE A 39 33.16 -13.54 -60.27
C PHE A 39 32.35 -12.43 -60.96
N ILE A 40 32.83 -11.19 -60.91
CA ILE A 40 32.20 -10.00 -61.53
C ILE A 40 32.34 -9.99 -63.07
N ALA A 41 33.32 -10.72 -63.63
CA ALA A 41 33.58 -10.79 -65.07
C ALA A 41 32.67 -11.75 -65.86
N GLN A 42 31.79 -12.51 -65.19
CA GLN A 42 30.84 -13.40 -65.87
C GLN A 42 29.76 -12.58 -66.61
N PRO A 43 29.51 -12.81 -67.92
CA PRO A 43 28.61 -11.97 -68.72
C PRO A 43 27.15 -12.01 -68.26
N ALA A 44 26.74 -13.07 -67.58
CA ALA A 44 25.43 -13.19 -66.94
C ALA A 44 25.29 -12.27 -65.72
N LEU A 45 26.34 -12.16 -64.89
CA LEU A 45 26.35 -11.29 -63.71
C LEU A 45 26.53 -9.82 -64.10
N ALA A 46 27.36 -9.53 -65.10
CA ALA A 46 27.56 -8.17 -65.62
C ALA A 46 26.26 -7.54 -66.14
N ARG A 47 25.35 -8.34 -66.71
CA ARG A 47 24.03 -7.90 -67.19
C ARG A 47 23.00 -7.75 -66.05
N ALA A 48 23.20 -8.45 -64.93
CA ALA A 48 22.34 -8.39 -63.75
C ALA A 48 22.79 -7.37 -62.68
N LEU A 49 24.05 -6.90 -62.73
CA LEU A 49 24.60 -5.88 -61.82
C LEU A 49 23.75 -4.61 -61.68
N PRO A 50 23.23 -3.96 -62.75
CA PRO A 50 22.40 -2.78 -62.58
C PRO A 50 21.06 -3.09 -61.90
N ALA A 51 20.48 -4.27 -62.13
CA ALA A 51 19.24 -4.70 -61.48
C ALA A 51 19.44 -5.02 -59.99
N LEU A 52 20.53 -5.72 -59.65
CA LEU A 52 20.91 -6.01 -58.26
C LEU A 52 21.27 -4.74 -57.50
N ALA A 53 22.00 -3.80 -58.13
CA ALA A 53 22.31 -2.50 -57.55
C ALA A 53 21.03 -1.67 -57.32
N GLY A 54 20.07 -1.70 -58.25
CA GLY A 54 18.77 -1.05 -58.09
C GLY A 54 17.95 -1.61 -56.94
N VAL A 55 17.86 -2.94 -56.81
CA VAL A 55 17.17 -3.60 -55.69
C VAL A 55 17.87 -3.32 -54.36
N GLY A 56 19.21 -3.36 -54.33
CA GLY A 56 20.00 -3.02 -53.14
C GLY A 56 19.81 -1.56 -52.72
N ALA A 57 19.76 -0.63 -53.67
CA ALA A 57 19.51 0.79 -53.40
C ALA A 57 18.09 1.02 -52.85
N LEU A 58 17.07 0.33 -53.39
CA LEU A 58 15.70 0.40 -52.87
C LEU A 58 15.57 -0.20 -51.47
N ALA A 59 16.23 -1.33 -51.21
CA ALA A 59 16.27 -1.94 -49.88
C ALA A 59 16.97 -1.02 -48.86
N ALA A 60 18.10 -0.41 -49.23
CA ALA A 60 18.82 0.54 -48.40
C ALA A 60 17.99 1.81 -48.15
N ALA A 61 17.29 2.33 -49.16
CA ALA A 61 16.40 3.48 -49.03
C ALA A 61 15.20 3.17 -48.13
N GLY A 62 14.60 1.98 -48.25
CA GLY A 62 13.51 1.53 -47.38
C GLY A 62 13.97 1.36 -45.93
N MET A 63 15.17 0.80 -45.71
CA MET A 63 15.74 0.67 -44.38
C MET A 63 16.07 2.03 -43.76
N LEU A 64 16.64 2.95 -44.54
CA LEU A 64 16.92 4.32 -44.10
C LEU A 64 15.62 5.06 -43.75
N TRP A 65 14.58 4.93 -44.59
CA TRP A 65 13.26 5.50 -44.31
C TRP A 65 12.68 4.98 -43.01
N MET A 66 12.78 3.68 -42.74
CA MET A 66 12.27 3.08 -41.50
C MET A 66 13.00 3.59 -40.26
N THR A 67 14.30 3.91 -40.37
CA THR A 67 15.05 4.50 -39.25
C THR A 67 14.73 5.98 -39.02
N LEU A 68 14.46 6.74 -40.08
CA LEU A 68 14.14 8.17 -39.99
C LEU A 68 12.66 8.46 -39.72
N ALA A 69 11.77 7.49 -39.96
CA ALA A 69 10.33 7.62 -39.73
C ALA A 69 9.93 7.57 -38.24
N SER A 70 10.89 7.35 -37.33
CA SER A 70 10.67 7.50 -35.90
C SER A 70 10.44 8.99 -35.60
N GLY A 71 9.19 9.39 -35.32
CA GLY A 71 8.84 10.78 -34.99
C GLY A 71 9.58 11.32 -33.76
N PRO A 72 9.47 12.63 -33.47
CA PRO A 72 10.09 13.21 -32.28
C PRO A 72 9.50 12.58 -31.00
N ASP A 73 10.38 12.16 -30.09
CA ASP A 73 9.98 11.58 -28.80
C ASP A 73 9.36 12.68 -27.92
N ARG A 74 8.16 12.41 -27.38
CA ARG A 74 7.46 13.29 -26.45
C ARG A 74 7.47 12.68 -25.05
N LEU A 75 7.65 13.54 -24.04
CA LEU A 75 7.64 13.14 -22.64
C LEU A 75 6.24 12.64 -22.21
N LEU A 76 6.18 11.41 -21.71
CA LEU A 76 4.96 10.82 -21.14
C LEU A 76 4.87 11.11 -19.64
N TYR A 77 5.93 10.77 -18.88
CA TYR A 77 6.05 11.00 -17.44
C TYR A 77 7.46 11.48 -17.07
N SER A 78 7.54 12.52 -16.23
CA SER A 78 8.79 13.13 -15.77
C SER A 78 9.37 12.51 -14.50
N SER A 79 8.52 11.95 -13.64
CA SER A 79 8.92 11.41 -12.33
C SER A 79 8.02 10.24 -11.94
N LEU A 80 8.51 9.02 -12.14
CA LEU A 80 7.88 7.79 -11.67
C LEU A 80 8.81 7.10 -10.66
N THR A 81 8.24 6.58 -9.58
CA THR A 81 8.97 5.66 -8.71
C THR A 81 9.34 4.38 -9.47
N ASP A 82 10.36 3.64 -9.03
CA ASP A 82 10.83 2.46 -9.77
C ASP A 82 9.74 1.39 -9.92
N GLY A 83 8.87 1.23 -8.92
CA GLY A 83 7.74 0.30 -8.97
C GLY A 83 6.63 0.74 -9.93
N GLU A 84 6.32 2.04 -9.97
CA GLU A 84 5.34 2.59 -10.93
C GLU A 84 5.88 2.49 -12.35
N ARG A 85 7.18 2.76 -12.55
CA ARG A 85 7.83 2.69 -13.86
C ARG A 85 7.79 1.28 -14.43
N ALA A 86 8.07 0.26 -13.63
CA ALA A 86 7.97 -1.14 -14.04
C ALA A 86 6.57 -1.48 -14.57
N LYS A 87 5.53 -1.02 -13.85
CA LYS A 87 4.13 -1.24 -14.24
C LYS A 87 3.75 -0.50 -15.52
N VAL A 88 4.18 0.75 -15.68
CA VAL A 88 3.95 1.52 -16.92
C VAL A 88 4.63 0.87 -18.12
N VAL A 89 5.87 0.41 -17.95
CA VAL A 89 6.61 -0.28 -19.01
C VAL A 89 5.91 -1.57 -19.43
N GLU A 90 5.49 -2.40 -18.47
CA GLU A 90 4.74 -3.64 -18.75
C GLU A 90 3.46 -3.37 -19.55
N THR A 91 2.69 -2.34 -19.16
CA THR A 91 1.48 -1.93 -19.89
C THR A 91 1.80 -1.43 -21.31
N LEU A 92 2.87 -0.64 -21.49
CA LEU A 92 3.27 -0.15 -22.82
C LEU A 92 3.77 -1.27 -23.74
N GLU A 93 4.51 -2.23 -23.21
CA GLU A 93 4.93 -3.45 -23.93
C GLU A 93 3.74 -4.30 -24.32
N ALA A 94 2.78 -4.52 -23.41
CA ALA A 94 1.54 -5.23 -23.70
C ALA A 94 0.70 -4.53 -24.79
N GLY A 95 0.76 -3.19 -24.84
CA GLY A 95 0.14 -2.37 -25.88
C GLY A 95 0.90 -2.30 -27.20
N GLY A 96 2.11 -2.87 -27.28
CA GLY A 96 2.99 -2.76 -28.44
C GLY A 96 3.48 -1.34 -28.73
N ILE A 97 3.55 -0.48 -27.71
CA ILE A 97 3.97 0.91 -27.84
C ILE A 97 5.46 1.03 -27.50
N GLY A 98 6.25 1.55 -28.44
CA GLY A 98 7.67 1.80 -28.20
C GLY A 98 7.88 2.89 -27.14
N TYR A 99 8.83 2.67 -26.23
CA TYR A 99 9.18 3.60 -25.16
C TYR A 99 10.68 3.82 -25.06
N ARG A 100 11.08 4.97 -24.51
CA ARG A 100 12.47 5.29 -24.19
C ARG A 100 12.55 5.80 -22.76
N ILE A 101 13.57 5.34 -22.04
CA ILE A 101 13.87 5.76 -20.67
C ILE A 101 15.13 6.60 -20.68
N ASP A 102 15.06 7.79 -20.12
CA ASP A 102 16.24 8.59 -19.78
C ASP A 102 16.79 8.12 -18.43
N ASN A 103 18.00 7.55 -18.44
CA ASN A 103 18.65 7.04 -17.24
C ASN A 103 19.10 8.15 -16.26
N ALA A 104 19.24 9.39 -16.72
CA ALA A 104 19.65 10.52 -15.89
C ALA A 104 18.47 11.14 -15.12
N THR A 105 17.31 11.24 -15.76
CA THR A 105 16.12 11.90 -15.20
C THR A 105 15.04 10.92 -14.74
N GLY A 106 15.12 9.65 -15.16
CA GLY A 106 14.07 8.66 -14.94
C GLY A 106 12.80 8.93 -15.77
N ALA A 107 12.88 9.86 -16.72
CA ALA A 107 11.78 10.26 -17.57
C ALA A 107 11.47 9.16 -18.60
N LEU A 108 10.18 8.95 -18.82
CA LEU A 108 9.66 8.01 -19.81
C LEU A 108 9.07 8.80 -20.98
N SER A 109 9.58 8.56 -22.19
CA SER A 109 9.09 9.17 -23.43
C SER A 109 8.59 8.11 -24.41
N VAL A 110 7.67 8.55 -25.28
CA VAL A 110 7.06 7.75 -26.35
C VAL A 110 7.02 8.57 -27.64
N ALA A 111 6.86 7.92 -28.79
CA ALA A 111 6.68 8.61 -30.06
C ALA A 111 5.47 9.56 -30.01
N GLU A 112 5.57 10.73 -30.66
CA GLU A 112 4.49 11.74 -30.66
C GLU A 112 3.14 11.17 -31.10
N ASP A 113 3.12 10.29 -32.10
CA ASP A 113 1.90 9.66 -32.62
C ASP A 113 1.22 8.73 -31.61
N ASP A 114 1.99 8.11 -30.71
CA ASP A 114 1.50 7.14 -29.73
C ASP A 114 1.18 7.75 -28.36
N LEU A 115 1.49 9.03 -28.14
CA LEU A 115 1.38 9.68 -26.83
C LEU A 115 -0.04 9.59 -26.23
N TYR A 116 -1.08 9.87 -27.00
CA TYR A 116 -2.46 9.80 -26.51
C TYR A 116 -2.91 8.37 -26.25
N ARG A 117 -2.48 7.43 -27.10
CA ARG A 117 -2.76 6.00 -26.94
C ARG A 117 -2.09 5.44 -25.70
N ALA A 118 -0.81 5.77 -25.49
CA ALA A 118 -0.02 5.42 -24.31
C ALA A 118 -0.70 5.92 -23.04
N ARG A 119 -1.14 7.20 -23.00
CA ARG A 119 -1.87 7.77 -21.86
C ARG A 119 -3.15 7.01 -21.54
N MET A 120 -3.94 6.71 -22.56
CA MET A 120 -5.21 6.00 -22.38
C MET A 120 -4.98 4.57 -21.86
N LEU A 121 -3.98 3.87 -22.42
CA LEU A 121 -3.65 2.51 -22.04
C LEU A 121 -3.14 2.42 -20.60
N VAL A 122 -2.19 3.29 -20.24
CA VAL A 122 -1.64 3.37 -18.87
C VAL A 122 -2.72 3.77 -17.87
N ALA A 123 -3.62 4.69 -18.22
CA ALA A 123 -4.75 5.05 -17.36
C ALA A 123 -5.72 3.87 -17.16
N SER A 124 -5.93 3.03 -18.18
CA SER A 124 -6.86 1.90 -18.12
C SER A 124 -6.33 0.68 -17.37
N ASP A 125 -5.03 0.40 -17.44
CA ASP A 125 -4.43 -0.85 -16.96
C ASP A 125 -3.50 -0.63 -15.76
N ALA A 126 -2.62 0.38 -15.84
CA ALA A 126 -1.69 0.67 -14.75
C ALA A 126 -2.37 1.38 -13.57
N GLY A 127 -3.55 2.00 -13.76
CA GLY A 127 -4.26 2.74 -12.71
C GLY A 127 -3.52 4.00 -12.25
N ILE A 128 -2.51 4.44 -13.00
CA ILE A 128 -1.70 5.63 -12.72
C ILE A 128 -2.42 6.82 -13.37
N ALA A 129 -3.41 7.35 -12.64
CA ALA A 129 -4.20 8.49 -13.07
C ALA A 129 -3.36 9.78 -12.99
N ALA A 130 -2.76 10.18 -14.13
CA ALA A 130 -2.10 11.45 -14.41
C ALA A 130 -0.92 11.85 -13.48
N PRO A 131 0.14 12.50 -14.01
CA PRO A 131 1.08 13.22 -13.18
C PRO A 131 0.43 14.56 -12.81
N GLN A 132 -0.52 14.55 -11.88
CA GLN A 132 -0.75 15.76 -11.09
C GLN A 132 0.41 15.80 -10.12
N GLY A 133 1.39 16.65 -10.41
CA GLY A 133 2.61 16.75 -9.63
C GLY A 133 2.26 16.89 -8.15
N ALA A 134 2.82 16.02 -7.31
CA ALA A 134 2.75 16.16 -5.86
C ALA A 134 3.17 17.57 -5.42
N SER A 135 4.01 18.26 -6.20
CA SER A 135 4.41 19.66 -5.99
C SER A 135 3.29 20.69 -6.10
N GLU A 136 2.26 20.49 -6.94
CA GLU A 136 1.14 21.45 -7.08
C GLU A 136 0.05 21.23 -6.01
N MET A 137 -0.11 20.00 -5.52
CA MET A 137 -0.90 19.72 -4.30
C MET A 137 -0.21 20.22 -3.03
N LEU A 138 1.13 20.35 -3.04
CA LEU A 138 1.89 20.92 -1.94
C LEU A 138 1.83 22.47 -1.92
N ASP A 139 1.74 23.14 -3.07
CA ASP A 139 1.63 24.60 -3.19
C ASP A 139 0.20 25.15 -3.00
N ALA A 140 -0.82 24.28 -3.06
CA ALA A 140 -2.19 24.61 -2.67
C ALA A 140 -2.42 24.56 -1.15
N MET A 141 -1.36 24.35 -0.33
CA MET A 141 -1.51 24.37 1.12
C MET A 141 -1.82 25.80 1.60
N PRO A 142 -2.96 26.03 2.27
CA PRO A 142 -3.22 27.30 2.93
C PRO A 142 -2.14 27.51 3.99
N LEU A 143 -1.39 28.62 3.89
CA LEU A 143 -0.47 29.04 4.93
C LEU A 143 -1.26 29.27 6.22
N GLY A 144 -1.11 28.34 7.17
CA GLY A 144 -1.83 28.29 8.44
C GLY A 144 -2.10 26.84 8.82
N THR A 145 -1.15 26.21 9.53
CA THR A 145 -1.32 24.84 10.06
C THR A 145 -2.51 24.80 11.01
N SER A 146 -3.67 24.41 10.50
CA SER A 146 -4.87 24.20 11.32
C SER A 146 -4.59 23.09 12.34
N ARG A 147 -4.98 23.30 13.60
CA ARG A 147 -4.88 22.28 14.67
C ARG A 147 -5.53 20.95 14.28
N THR A 148 -6.50 20.99 13.36
CA THR A 148 -7.17 19.80 12.81
C THR A 148 -6.24 18.95 11.94
N LEU A 149 -5.39 19.57 11.10
CA LEU A 149 -4.45 18.85 10.23
C LEU A 149 -3.35 18.15 11.04
N GLU A 150 -2.89 18.79 12.11
CA GLU A 150 -1.90 18.19 13.02
C GLU A 150 -2.48 16.98 13.76
N GLY A 151 -3.74 17.07 14.20
CA GLY A 151 -4.48 15.96 14.80
C GLY A 151 -4.58 14.75 13.87
N GLU A 152 -4.97 14.97 12.61
CA GLU A 152 -5.05 13.90 11.61
C GLU A 152 -3.68 13.27 11.28
N ARG A 153 -2.62 14.09 11.17
CA ARG A 153 -1.25 13.56 10.96
C ARG A 153 -0.81 12.65 12.11
N LEU A 154 -1.03 13.07 13.35
CA LEU A 154 -0.70 12.27 14.53
C LEU A 154 -1.54 10.99 14.59
N ARG A 155 -2.81 11.05 14.21
CA ARG A 155 -3.73 9.90 14.13
C ARG A 155 -3.22 8.86 13.11
N LEU A 156 -2.89 9.31 11.90
CA LEU A 156 -2.32 8.46 10.84
C LEU A 156 -0.96 7.87 11.23
N ALA A 157 -0.12 8.63 11.94
CA ALA A 157 1.15 8.14 12.45
C ALA A 157 0.95 7.00 13.46
N ARG A 158 -0.01 7.12 14.39
CA ARG A 158 -0.34 6.05 15.34
C ARG A 158 -0.93 4.82 14.66
N GLU A 159 -1.83 5.00 13.70
CA GLU A 159 -2.36 3.89 12.90
C GLU A 159 -1.24 3.15 12.18
N ARG A 160 -0.28 3.88 11.60
CA ARG A 160 0.89 3.30 10.94
C ARG A 160 1.77 2.51 11.89
N GLU A 161 2.08 3.06 13.06
CA GLU A 161 2.91 2.37 14.04
C GLU A 161 2.24 1.07 14.51
N LEU A 162 0.95 1.13 14.83
CA LEU A 162 0.17 -0.06 15.19
C LEU A 162 0.15 -1.11 14.08
N MET A 163 0.01 -0.70 12.82
CA MET A 163 0.09 -1.61 11.68
C MET A 163 1.45 -2.29 11.56
N LEU A 164 2.55 -1.59 11.88
CA LEU A 164 3.89 -2.15 11.86
C LEU A 164 4.07 -3.15 13.01
N THR A 165 3.71 -2.78 14.23
CA THR A 165 3.84 -3.65 15.42
C THR A 165 2.97 -4.90 15.30
N ILE A 166 1.71 -4.79 14.90
CA ILE A 166 0.82 -5.96 14.77
C ILE A 166 1.31 -6.89 13.65
N ARG A 167 1.91 -6.35 12.58
CA ARG A 167 2.45 -7.18 11.48
C ARG A 167 3.63 -8.06 11.92
N GLU A 168 4.33 -7.72 13.00
CA GLU A 168 5.43 -8.55 13.52
C GLU A 168 4.93 -9.85 14.20
N ILE A 169 3.64 -9.94 14.51
CA ILE A 169 3.05 -11.16 15.09
C ILE A 169 3.03 -12.27 14.03
N ASP A 170 3.51 -13.46 14.40
CA ASP A 170 3.55 -14.59 13.49
C ASP A 170 2.14 -15.00 13.00
N GLY A 171 2.06 -15.33 11.71
CA GLY A 171 0.82 -15.69 11.03
C GLY A 171 0.08 -14.52 10.39
N ILE A 172 0.54 -13.28 10.55
CA ILE A 172 -0.08 -12.08 9.96
C ILE A 172 0.69 -11.63 8.71
N GLU A 173 0.01 -11.59 7.56
CA GLU A 173 0.58 -11.12 6.27
C GLU A 173 0.43 -9.60 6.12
N SER A 174 -0.74 -9.06 6.44
CA SER A 174 -0.97 -7.62 6.40
C SER A 174 -2.02 -7.18 7.40
N VAL A 175 -1.92 -5.93 7.85
CA VAL A 175 -2.79 -5.34 8.87
C VAL A 175 -3.30 -4.00 8.35
N ARG A 176 -4.56 -3.68 8.63
CA ARG A 176 -5.11 -2.33 8.54
C ARG A 176 -5.76 -1.97 9.86
N VAL A 177 -5.40 -0.80 10.39
CA VAL A 177 -5.97 -0.27 11.64
C VAL A 177 -6.68 1.02 11.31
N HIS A 178 -7.93 1.14 11.78
CA HIS A 178 -8.67 2.40 11.79
C HIS A 178 -9.02 2.74 13.22
N LEU A 179 -8.47 3.84 13.70
CA LEU A 179 -8.85 4.41 14.98
C LEU A 179 -10.08 5.31 14.76
N ALA A 180 -10.89 5.49 15.78
CA ALA A 180 -11.99 6.45 15.80
C ALA A 180 -11.84 7.22 17.10
N THR A 181 -10.97 8.23 17.07
CA THR A 181 -10.65 9.07 18.23
C THR A 181 -11.41 10.39 18.10
N PRO A 182 -12.29 10.75 19.05
CA PRO A 182 -12.99 12.03 19.01
C PRO A 182 -12.04 13.20 19.28
N GLU A 183 -12.31 14.34 18.66
CA GLU A 183 -11.56 15.57 18.91
C GLU A 183 -11.87 16.11 20.32
N ARG A 184 -10.83 16.43 21.08
CA ARG A 184 -10.99 17.04 22.41
C ARG A 184 -11.28 18.53 22.25
N SER A 185 -12.48 18.95 22.64
CA SER A 185 -12.89 20.35 22.64
C SER A 185 -13.29 20.80 24.04
N VAL A 186 -12.83 21.99 24.45
CA VAL A 186 -13.22 22.61 25.74
C VAL A 186 -14.71 22.99 25.79
N PHE A 187 -15.41 22.92 24.66
CA PHE A 187 -16.83 23.24 24.54
C PHE A 187 -17.73 22.00 24.62
N VAL A 188 -17.17 20.80 24.56
CA VAL A 188 -17.92 19.53 24.61
C VAL A 188 -17.84 18.96 26.02
N ARG A 189 -18.99 18.79 26.67
CA ARG A 189 -19.07 18.20 28.03
C ARG A 189 -19.06 16.67 28.01
N GLU A 190 -19.39 16.07 26.86
CA GLU A 190 -19.61 14.64 26.72
C GLU A 190 -18.64 14.07 25.68
N ASN A 191 -17.59 13.40 26.16
CA ASN A 191 -16.58 12.79 25.31
C ASN A 191 -17.04 11.38 24.94
N ASN A 192 -17.21 11.11 23.65
CA ASN A 192 -17.40 9.75 23.19
C ASN A 192 -16.13 8.91 23.49
N PRO A 193 -16.26 7.65 23.91
CA PRO A 193 -15.09 6.79 24.06
C PRO A 193 -14.46 6.53 22.68
N PRO A 194 -13.13 6.54 22.56
CA PRO A 194 -12.47 6.18 21.32
C PRO A 194 -12.70 4.69 21.03
N SER A 195 -12.78 4.33 19.74
CA SER A 195 -12.92 2.94 19.29
C SER A 195 -11.92 2.61 18.19
N ALA A 196 -11.72 1.32 17.92
CA ALA A 196 -10.81 0.88 16.88
C ALA A 196 -11.37 -0.32 16.11
N SER A 197 -11.04 -0.39 14.83
CA SER A 197 -11.25 -1.58 14.01
C SER A 197 -9.93 -2.03 13.40
N VAL A 198 -9.65 -3.31 13.54
CA VAL A 198 -8.41 -3.94 13.06
C VAL A 198 -8.80 -5.03 12.09
N MET A 199 -8.36 -4.88 10.84
CA MET A 199 -8.52 -5.87 9.80
C MET A 199 -7.20 -6.60 9.61
N LEU A 200 -7.23 -7.91 9.76
CA LEU A 200 -6.09 -8.79 9.60
C LEU A 200 -6.21 -9.56 8.30
N ARG A 201 -5.08 -9.73 7.62
CA ARG A 201 -4.90 -10.73 6.57
C ARG A 201 -3.89 -11.74 7.08
N LEU A 202 -4.33 -12.98 7.27
CA LEU A 202 -3.52 -14.08 7.76
C LEU A 202 -2.84 -14.80 6.61
N VAL A 203 -1.68 -15.39 6.90
CA VAL A 203 -0.99 -16.27 5.95
C VAL A 203 -1.87 -17.48 5.67
N GLY A 204 -2.00 -17.86 4.40
CA GLY A 204 -2.88 -18.95 3.96
C GLY A 204 -2.71 -20.23 4.78
N GLY A 205 -3.84 -20.76 5.28
CA GLY A 205 -3.87 -21.99 6.10
C GLY A 205 -3.51 -21.81 7.57
N ARG A 206 -3.16 -20.60 8.02
CA ARG A 206 -2.94 -20.29 9.44
C ARG A 206 -4.16 -19.60 10.06
N SER A 207 -4.34 -19.82 11.35
CA SER A 207 -5.32 -19.13 12.19
C SER A 207 -4.62 -18.53 13.40
N LEU A 208 -5.09 -17.38 13.87
CA LEU A 208 -4.60 -16.81 15.12
C LEU A 208 -5.19 -17.56 16.32
N SER A 209 -4.35 -17.73 17.34
CA SER A 209 -4.79 -18.18 18.67
C SER A 209 -5.54 -17.06 19.40
N GLN A 210 -6.38 -17.45 20.36
CA GLN A 210 -7.16 -16.49 21.15
C GLN A 210 -6.27 -15.52 21.93
N SER A 211 -5.19 -16.02 22.53
CA SER A 211 -4.20 -15.19 23.23
C SER A 211 -3.50 -14.17 22.33
N GLN A 212 -3.26 -14.49 21.06
CA GLN A 212 -2.74 -13.52 20.09
C GLN A 212 -3.77 -12.43 19.77
N VAL A 213 -5.05 -12.80 19.65
CA VAL A 213 -6.13 -11.83 19.41
C VAL A 213 -6.29 -10.89 20.61
N GLU A 214 -6.30 -11.42 21.83
CA GLU A 214 -6.32 -10.62 23.07
C GLU A 214 -5.11 -9.70 23.18
N ALA A 215 -3.91 -10.19 22.84
CA ALA A 215 -2.70 -9.36 22.83
C ALA A 215 -2.85 -8.18 21.86
N ILE A 216 -3.44 -8.40 20.67
CA ILE A 216 -3.74 -7.32 19.71
C ILE A 216 -4.77 -6.34 20.26
N VAL A 217 -5.85 -6.84 20.87
CA VAL A 217 -6.89 -6.00 21.49
C VAL A 217 -6.29 -5.10 22.57
N ASN A 218 -5.52 -5.69 23.49
CA ASN A 218 -4.89 -4.98 24.60
C ASN A 218 -3.83 -4.00 24.14
N LEU A 219 -3.02 -4.35 23.13
CA LEU A 219 -2.04 -3.45 22.53
C LEU A 219 -2.71 -2.20 21.94
N VAL A 220 -3.80 -2.38 21.18
CA VAL A 220 -4.52 -1.27 20.56
C VAL A 220 -5.22 -0.41 21.62
N ALA A 221 -5.87 -1.03 22.59
CA ALA A 221 -6.54 -0.31 23.69
C ALA A 221 -5.55 0.52 24.51
N ALA A 222 -4.37 -0.03 24.84
CA ALA A 222 -3.33 0.68 25.57
C ALA A 222 -2.69 1.84 24.77
N SER A 223 -2.73 1.76 23.44
CA SER A 223 -2.11 2.76 22.55
C SER A 223 -2.94 4.04 22.37
N VAL A 224 -4.22 4.02 22.74
CA VAL A 224 -5.11 5.18 22.65
C VAL A 224 -5.65 5.54 24.03
N PRO A 225 -5.38 6.76 24.55
CA PRO A 225 -5.85 7.16 25.86
C PRO A 225 -7.38 7.13 25.96
N GLY A 226 -7.89 6.40 26.97
CA GLY A 226 -9.33 6.29 27.25
C GLY A 226 -10.08 5.25 26.40
N MET A 227 -9.37 4.41 25.64
CA MET A 227 -9.97 3.28 24.92
C MET A 227 -10.09 2.06 25.84
N SER A 228 -11.27 1.42 25.86
CA SER A 228 -11.45 0.11 26.50
C SER A 228 -11.15 -1.02 25.52
N ALA A 229 -10.78 -2.19 26.04
CA ALA A 229 -10.58 -3.39 25.24
C ALA A 229 -11.83 -3.77 24.43
N ASP A 230 -13.02 -3.60 25.02
CA ASP A 230 -14.31 -3.89 24.38
C ASP A 230 -14.63 -2.99 23.17
N ALA A 231 -13.97 -1.83 23.09
CA ALA A 231 -14.13 -0.89 21.97
C ALA A 231 -13.27 -1.26 20.74
N VAL A 232 -12.45 -2.31 20.84
CA VAL A 232 -11.59 -2.79 19.75
C VAL A 232 -12.22 -4.01 19.07
N ARG A 233 -12.44 -3.90 17.76
CA ARG A 233 -12.94 -5.03 16.95
C ARG A 233 -11.87 -5.54 16.01
N VAL A 234 -11.53 -6.82 16.13
CA VAL A 234 -10.55 -7.50 15.28
C VAL A 234 -11.29 -8.44 14.33
N VAL A 235 -11.08 -8.26 13.04
CA VAL A 235 -11.74 -9.03 11.96
C VAL A 235 -10.70 -9.62 11.00
N ASP A 236 -11.01 -10.80 10.47
CA ASP A 236 -10.18 -11.56 9.53
C ASP A 236 -10.57 -11.31 8.05
N GLN A 237 -9.72 -11.70 7.07
CA GLN A 237 -10.00 -11.55 5.61
C GLN A 237 -11.31 -12.21 5.15
N ASN A 238 -11.80 -13.19 5.90
CA ASN A 238 -13.06 -13.88 5.62
C ASN A 238 -14.29 -13.21 6.27
N GLY A 239 -14.13 -12.04 6.90
CA GLY A 239 -15.20 -11.32 7.60
C GLY A 239 -15.57 -11.93 8.96
N ARG A 240 -14.73 -12.83 9.51
CA ARG A 240 -14.93 -13.43 10.82
C ARG A 240 -14.44 -12.47 11.90
N LEU A 241 -15.32 -12.13 12.85
CA LEU A 241 -14.94 -11.41 14.06
C LEU A 241 -14.11 -12.34 14.96
N LEU A 242 -12.87 -11.94 15.25
CA LEU A 242 -11.93 -12.66 16.11
C LEU A 242 -12.03 -12.19 17.56
N SER A 243 -12.28 -10.90 17.79
CA SER A 243 -12.37 -10.30 19.14
C SER A 243 -13.74 -10.47 19.82
N SER A 244 -14.52 -11.48 19.44
CA SER A 244 -15.85 -11.70 20.06
C SER A 244 -15.67 -12.10 21.53
N PRO A 245 -16.50 -11.58 22.46
CA PRO A 245 -16.52 -11.97 23.88
C PRO A 245 -17.09 -13.39 24.10
N ARG A 246 -16.88 -14.29 23.14
CA ARG A 246 -17.25 -15.71 23.27
C ARG A 246 -16.57 -16.35 24.49
N GLU A 247 -15.49 -15.75 24.98
CA GLU A 247 -14.76 -16.19 26.15
C GLU A 247 -15.50 -15.97 27.47
N GLU A 248 -16.26 -14.89 27.67
CA GLU A 248 -17.06 -14.72 28.91
C GLU A 248 -18.06 -15.86 29.11
N ALA A 249 -18.67 -16.33 28.01
CA ALA A 249 -19.58 -17.46 28.03
C ALA A 249 -18.88 -18.81 28.25
N LEU A 250 -17.62 -18.94 27.83
CA LEU A 250 -16.83 -20.16 28.01
C LEU A 250 -16.19 -20.21 29.40
N ASP A 251 -15.70 -19.09 29.91
CA ASP A 251 -15.08 -18.96 31.23
C ASP A 251 -16.10 -19.17 32.35
N GLY A 252 -17.31 -18.62 32.19
CA GLY A 252 -18.44 -18.91 33.07
C GLY A 252 -18.80 -20.40 33.13
N LEU A 253 -18.72 -21.11 31.99
CA LEU A 253 -18.99 -22.55 31.93
C LEU A 253 -17.88 -23.39 32.57
N VAL A 254 -16.62 -22.98 32.41
CA VAL A 254 -15.46 -23.61 33.06
C VAL A 254 -15.56 -23.43 34.57
N LEU A 255 -15.80 -22.21 35.04
CA LEU A 255 -15.97 -21.89 36.46
C LEU A 255 -17.14 -22.65 37.10
N GLN A 256 -18.28 -22.75 36.39
CA GLN A 256 -19.42 -23.54 36.85
C GLN A 256 -19.04 -25.02 37.06
N ARG A 257 -18.30 -25.62 36.13
CA ARG A 257 -17.86 -27.02 36.22
C ARG A 257 -16.89 -27.24 37.37
N GLU A 258 -15.96 -26.31 37.58
CA GLU A 258 -15.02 -26.38 38.71
C GLU A 258 -15.75 -26.31 40.06
N PHE A 259 -16.73 -25.42 40.19
CA PHE A 259 -17.56 -25.34 41.39
C PHE A 259 -18.41 -26.59 41.60
N GLU A 260 -19.03 -27.13 40.54
CA GLU A 260 -19.79 -28.39 40.61
C GLU A 260 -18.91 -29.57 41.03
N ALA A 261 -17.66 -29.64 40.53
CA ALA A 261 -16.70 -30.65 40.93
C ALA A 261 -16.29 -30.52 42.41
N LYS A 262 -15.99 -29.31 42.86
CA LYS A 262 -15.61 -29.02 44.25
C LYS A 262 -16.72 -29.34 45.24
N LEU A 263 -17.95 -28.97 44.92
CA LEU A 263 -19.12 -29.29 45.76
C LEU A 263 -19.39 -30.79 45.81
N ARG A 264 -19.21 -31.50 44.70
CA ARG A 264 -19.31 -32.96 44.67
C ARG A 264 -18.28 -33.60 45.60
N GLU A 265 -17.02 -33.18 45.53
CA GLU A 265 -15.96 -33.68 46.41
C GLU A 265 -16.24 -33.41 47.90
N GLN A 266 -16.80 -32.24 48.23
CA GLN A 266 -17.23 -31.91 49.59
C GLN A 266 -18.39 -32.81 50.08
N ILE A 267 -19.36 -33.10 49.22
CA ILE A 267 -20.46 -34.02 49.54
C ILE A 267 -19.91 -35.43 49.76
N ASP A 268 -19.00 -35.87 48.89
CA ASP A 268 -18.40 -37.18 48.98
C ASP A 268 -17.64 -37.34 50.30
N ALA A 269 -16.81 -36.35 50.67
CA ALA A 269 -16.05 -36.36 51.93
C ALA A 269 -16.92 -36.46 53.19
N LEU A 270 -18.15 -35.93 53.16
CA LEU A 270 -19.10 -35.99 54.27
C LEU A 270 -19.89 -37.29 54.32
N LEU A 271 -20.25 -37.85 53.16
CA LEU A 271 -21.13 -39.01 53.07
C LEU A 271 -20.37 -40.35 53.05
N LEU A 272 -19.14 -40.38 52.52
CA LEU A 272 -18.27 -41.57 52.49
C LEU A 272 -18.12 -42.25 53.86
N PRO A 273 -17.80 -41.53 54.96
CA PRO A 273 -17.60 -42.17 56.27
C PRO A 273 -18.87 -42.74 56.89
N LEU A 274 -20.05 -42.25 56.48
CA LEU A 274 -21.34 -42.63 57.06
C LEU A 274 -22.01 -43.76 56.28
N LEU A 275 -21.95 -43.72 54.94
CA LEU A 275 -22.69 -44.63 54.06
C LEU A 275 -21.80 -45.70 53.41
N GLY A 276 -20.48 -45.50 53.37
CA GLY A 276 -19.55 -46.39 52.67
C GLY A 276 -19.56 -46.24 51.15
N ASP A 277 -18.48 -46.68 50.51
CA ASP A 277 -18.29 -46.57 49.06
C ASP A 277 -19.35 -47.37 48.27
N GLY A 278 -19.84 -46.81 47.17
CA GLY A 278 -20.83 -47.44 46.28
C GLY A 278 -22.30 -47.41 46.74
N ASN A 279 -22.60 -46.92 47.94
CA ASN A 279 -23.97 -46.89 48.48
C ASN A 279 -24.73 -45.57 48.23
N TYR A 280 -24.12 -44.59 47.58
CA TYR A 280 -24.74 -43.29 47.28
C TYR A 280 -24.25 -42.72 45.93
N SER A 281 -24.99 -41.76 45.38
CA SER A 281 -24.59 -40.99 44.20
C SER A 281 -24.95 -39.52 44.38
N ALA A 282 -24.01 -38.61 44.15
CA ALA A 282 -24.23 -37.17 44.27
C ALA A 282 -24.16 -36.47 42.89
N GLN A 283 -25.20 -35.73 42.55
CA GLN A 283 -25.25 -34.87 41.37
C GLN A 283 -25.50 -33.44 41.78
N VAL A 284 -24.60 -32.54 41.39
CA VAL A 284 -24.64 -31.12 41.73
C VAL A 284 -24.79 -30.33 40.44
N GLN A 285 -25.74 -29.40 40.44
CA GLN A 285 -25.92 -28.42 39.39
C GLN A 285 -25.81 -27.04 40.03
N VAL A 286 -24.91 -26.19 39.52
CA VAL A 286 -24.71 -24.83 40.05
C VAL A 286 -25.25 -23.84 39.03
N ALA A 287 -26.16 -22.96 39.44
CA ALA A 287 -26.53 -21.78 38.66
C ALA A 287 -25.73 -20.59 39.16
N LEU A 288 -24.76 -20.12 38.37
CA LEU A 288 -23.93 -18.97 38.73
C LEU A 288 -24.51 -17.69 38.12
N ASP A 289 -24.80 -16.71 38.96
CA ASP A 289 -25.12 -15.35 38.53
C ASP A 289 -23.83 -14.51 38.55
N GLN A 290 -23.40 -14.04 37.37
CA GLN A 290 -22.12 -13.34 37.16
C GLN A 290 -22.29 -11.80 37.11
N ASN A 291 -23.25 -11.26 37.84
CA ASN A 291 -23.45 -9.81 37.92
C ASN A 291 -22.27 -9.13 38.64
N GLU A 292 -21.50 -8.31 37.92
CA GLU A 292 -20.46 -7.46 38.51
C GLU A 292 -21.11 -6.26 39.23
N VAL A 293 -20.93 -6.18 40.55
CA VAL A 293 -21.46 -5.07 41.37
C VAL A 293 -20.32 -4.18 41.83
N THR A 294 -20.15 -3.03 41.19
CA THR A 294 -19.18 -2.02 41.60
C THR A 294 -19.72 -1.22 42.77
N SER A 295 -19.14 -1.39 43.96
CA SER A 295 -19.47 -0.62 45.17
C SER A 295 -18.44 0.47 45.41
N ALA A 296 -18.84 1.74 45.32
CA ALA A 296 -18.04 2.87 45.81
C ALA A 296 -18.47 3.22 47.25
N ARG A 297 -17.54 3.11 48.20
CA ARG A 297 -17.75 3.51 49.60
C ARG A 297 -16.99 4.80 49.89
N GLU A 298 -17.72 5.85 50.25
CA GLU A 298 -17.12 7.11 50.74
C GLU A 298 -17.36 7.19 52.25
N THR A 299 -16.28 7.08 53.03
CA THR A 299 -16.34 7.20 54.49
C THR A 299 -15.89 8.59 54.89
N TYR A 300 -16.72 9.31 55.64
CA TYR A 300 -16.34 10.59 56.27
C TYR A 300 -15.86 10.31 57.70
N GLU A 301 -14.55 10.32 57.93
CA GLU A 301 -14.01 10.31 59.29
C GLU A 301 -14.30 11.65 59.98
N LYS A 302 -15.09 11.60 61.05
CA LYS A 302 -15.26 12.70 62.00
C LYS A 302 -14.47 12.35 63.26
N ASP A 303 -13.55 13.22 63.64
CA ASP A 303 -12.80 13.08 64.89
C ASP A 303 -13.76 13.28 66.08
N GLY A 304 -14.08 12.19 66.80
CA GLY A 304 -15.00 12.18 67.94
C GLY A 304 -15.67 10.82 68.20
N ALA A 305 -16.15 10.59 69.42
CA ALA A 305 -16.82 9.33 69.79
C ALA A 305 -18.18 9.19 69.08
N VAL A 306 -18.35 8.09 68.34
CA VAL A 306 -19.58 7.76 67.60
C VAL A 306 -20.75 7.61 68.60
N ARG A 307 -21.75 8.48 68.47
CA ARG A 307 -22.96 8.46 69.32
C ARG A 307 -24.15 7.74 68.68
N ASN A 308 -24.20 7.67 67.36
CA ASN A 308 -25.27 7.02 66.62
C ASN A 308 -24.78 6.64 65.22
N GLU A 309 -25.10 5.43 64.78
CA GLU A 309 -24.82 4.94 63.43
C GLU A 309 -26.17 4.63 62.77
N SER A 310 -26.37 5.15 61.55
CA SER A 310 -27.62 4.97 60.80
C SER A 310 -27.26 4.55 59.39
N GLU A 311 -27.58 3.31 59.05
CA GLU A 311 -27.37 2.74 57.72
C GLU A 311 -28.65 2.92 56.89
N ARG A 312 -28.54 3.62 55.76
CA ARG A 312 -29.62 3.71 54.76
C ARG A 312 -29.17 3.01 53.49
N ASN A 313 -29.74 1.83 53.25
CA ASN A 313 -29.56 1.08 52.00
C ASN A 313 -30.64 1.49 50.98
N ALA A 314 -30.21 1.89 49.79
CA ALA A 314 -31.09 2.20 48.66
C ALA A 314 -30.61 1.44 47.42
N THR A 315 -31.28 0.34 47.09
CA THR A 315 -31.01 -0.45 45.88
C THR A 315 -31.83 0.10 44.72
N ARG A 316 -31.15 0.58 43.66
CA ARG A 316 -31.81 1.05 42.44
C ARG A 316 -31.46 0.11 41.28
N SER A 317 -32.32 -0.86 41.02
CA SER A 317 -32.21 -1.78 39.88
C SER A 317 -32.65 -1.06 38.59
N GLY A 318 -31.71 -0.92 37.65
CA GLY A 318 -31.87 -0.15 36.41
C GLY A 318 -32.70 -0.83 35.32
N ALA A 319 -33.90 -1.33 35.65
CA ALA A 319 -34.85 -1.85 34.66
C ALA A 319 -36.13 -1.01 34.65
N GLY A 320 -36.01 0.25 34.25
CA GLY A 320 -37.16 1.12 33.92
C GLY A 320 -37.34 1.16 32.39
N PRO A 321 -38.58 1.11 31.86
CA PRO A 321 -38.82 1.16 30.43
C PRO A 321 -38.25 2.46 29.84
N VAL A 322 -37.44 2.30 28.79
CA VAL A 322 -36.89 3.40 28.00
C VAL A 322 -38.07 4.07 27.29
N GLY A 323 -38.54 5.22 27.81
CA GLY A 323 -39.76 5.84 27.31
C GLY A 323 -40.09 7.16 27.98
N GLY A 324 -39.24 8.17 27.77
CA GLY A 324 -39.56 9.56 28.10
C GLY A 324 -38.76 10.50 27.18
N VAL A 325 -39.45 11.45 26.56
CA VAL A 325 -38.82 12.45 25.69
C VAL A 325 -37.86 13.31 26.53
N PRO A 326 -36.59 13.46 26.14
CA PRO A 326 -35.65 14.31 26.86
C PRO A 326 -36.18 15.75 26.98
N GLY A 327 -36.29 16.28 28.21
CA GLY A 327 -36.53 17.71 28.44
C GLY A 327 -37.69 18.11 29.37
N VAL A 328 -38.47 17.17 29.92
CA VAL A 328 -39.51 17.50 30.91
C VAL A 328 -39.16 16.90 32.28
N PRO A 329 -38.98 17.71 33.34
CA PRO A 329 -38.82 17.17 34.69
C PRO A 329 -40.12 16.50 35.13
N ALA A 330 -40.02 15.24 35.55
CA ALA A 330 -41.12 14.52 36.19
C ALA A 330 -41.45 15.20 37.52
N ASN A 331 -42.52 15.99 37.54
CA ASN A 331 -43.05 16.61 38.73
C ASN A 331 -43.80 15.57 39.58
N THR A 332 -43.03 14.71 40.25
CA THR A 332 -43.56 13.78 41.25
C THR A 332 -42.99 14.17 42.60
N PRO A 333 -43.82 14.56 43.59
CA PRO A 333 -43.35 14.90 44.92
C PRO A 333 -42.65 13.71 45.58
N PRO A 334 -41.62 13.94 46.41
CA PRO A 334 -40.95 12.87 47.14
C PRO A 334 -41.94 12.19 48.11
N PRO A 335 -41.87 10.86 48.28
CA PRO A 335 -42.67 10.15 49.27
C PRO A 335 -42.27 10.57 50.69
N ASP A 336 -43.27 10.73 51.55
CA ASP A 336 -43.09 11.14 52.95
C ASP A 336 -42.13 10.21 53.69
N ALA A 337 -41.23 10.82 54.47
CA ALA A 337 -40.29 10.10 55.32
C ALA A 337 -41.04 9.37 56.43
N GLN A 338 -40.89 8.05 56.49
CA GLN A 338 -41.11 7.23 57.69
C GLN A 338 -39.78 6.99 58.39
#